data_AF-A0A2G5VGS5-F1
#
_entry.id   AF-A0A2G5VGS5-F1
#
_cell.length_a   1.000
_cell.length_b   1.000
_cell.length_c   1.000
_cell.angle_alpha   90.00
_cell.angle_beta   90.00
_cell.angle_gamma   90.00
#
_symmetry.space_group_name_H-M   'P 1'
#
loop_
_entity.id
_entity.type
_entity.pdbx_description
1 polymer ?
#
loop_
_entity_poly.entity_id
_entity_poly.type
_entity_poly.pdbx_seq_one_letter_code
_entity_poly.pdbx_strand_id
1 'polypeptide(L)'
;MEAHESERSIKLRKYDYEKDDGSKKLLSFYKKVREKFTFKRSGSEMVAVVVSVMQSLDEPDKISKMCQEIGQLHAKYRRSKGMKIDYWDKLGEAITETIREYQGWKIHRESLRAATVLVSYVVDQLRFGYSRGLHVQGSRDTKEEEDGE
;
A
#
# COMPACT_ATOMS: atom_id res chain seq x y z
N MET A 1 -49.32 -28.67 -11.52
CA MET A 1 -49.54 -27.32 -10.98
C MET A 1 -48.58 -26.97 -9.84
N GLU A 2 -47.50 -27.76 -9.61
CA GLU A 2 -46.57 -27.59 -8.47
C GLU A 2 -45.24 -26.89 -8.81
N ALA A 3 -44.86 -26.81 -10.10
CA ALA A 3 -43.60 -26.19 -10.51
C ALA A 3 -43.58 -24.66 -10.30
N HIS A 4 -44.75 -24.01 -10.32
CA HIS A 4 -44.87 -22.55 -10.24
C HIS A 4 -44.81 -21.99 -8.80
N GLU A 5 -45.05 -22.83 -7.78
CA GLU A 5 -44.92 -22.44 -6.36
C GLU A 5 -43.48 -22.57 -5.84
N SER A 6 -42.71 -23.53 -6.40
CA SER A 6 -41.29 -23.72 -6.08
C SER A 6 -40.43 -22.52 -6.51
N GLU A 7 -40.68 -21.97 -7.71
CA GLU A 7 -39.92 -20.82 -8.21
C GLU A 7 -40.24 -19.51 -7.47
N ARG A 8 -41.48 -19.32 -7.01
CA ARG A 8 -41.84 -18.17 -6.15
C ARG A 8 -41.15 -18.24 -4.79
N SER A 9 -41.05 -19.44 -4.20
CA SER A 9 -40.41 -19.64 -2.90
C SER A 9 -38.89 -19.43 -2.94
N ILE A 10 -38.24 -19.74 -4.06
CA ILE A 10 -36.80 -19.49 -4.26
C ILE A 10 -36.53 -18.01 -4.54
N LYS A 11 -37.41 -17.32 -5.28
CA LYS A 11 -37.28 -15.87 -5.54
C LYS A 11 -37.53 -15.02 -4.28
N LEU A 12 -38.44 -15.44 -3.39
CA LEU A 12 -38.65 -14.77 -2.10
C LEU A 12 -37.45 -14.94 -1.14
N ARG A 13 -36.81 -16.13 -1.09
CA ARG A 13 -35.59 -16.32 -0.29
C ARG A 13 -34.37 -15.53 -0.77
N LYS A 14 -34.28 -15.20 -2.06
CA LYS A 14 -33.18 -14.35 -2.59
C LYS A 14 -33.38 -12.86 -2.30
N TYR A 15 -34.63 -12.40 -2.13
CA TYR A 15 -34.94 -10.99 -1.86
C TYR A 15 -34.82 -10.58 -0.39
N ASP A 16 -34.75 -11.54 0.54
CA ASP A 16 -34.61 -11.25 1.98
C ASP A 16 -33.16 -11.17 2.47
N TYR A 17 -32.17 -11.50 1.64
CA TYR A 17 -30.74 -11.37 2.02
C TYR A 17 -30.21 -9.93 1.91
N GLU A 18 -30.94 -9.02 1.26
CA GLU A 18 -30.51 -7.63 1.04
C GLU A 18 -30.97 -6.64 2.13
N LYS A 19 -31.81 -7.09 3.07
CA LYS A 19 -32.44 -6.21 4.08
C LYS A 19 -32.08 -6.51 5.54
N ASP A 20 -31.12 -7.38 5.81
CA ASP A 20 -30.71 -7.65 7.19
C ASP A 20 -29.58 -6.70 7.65
N ASP A 21 -29.90 -5.80 8.58
CA ASP A 21 -28.95 -4.87 9.24
C ASP A 21 -27.84 -5.65 9.96
N GLY A 22 -28.13 -6.87 10.42
CA GLY A 22 -27.15 -7.79 11.02
C GLY A 22 -26.06 -8.19 10.04
N SER A 23 -26.43 -8.59 8.83
CA SER A 23 -25.50 -8.97 7.76
C SER A 23 -24.61 -7.81 7.30
N LYS A 24 -25.16 -6.58 7.23
CA LYS A 24 -24.37 -5.36 6.94
C LYS A 24 -23.39 -5.01 8.06
N LYS A 25 -23.80 -5.14 9.33
CA LYS A 25 -22.91 -4.97 10.49
C LYS A 25 -21.80 -6.01 10.52
N LEU A 26 -22.11 -7.27 10.22
CA LEU A 26 -21.13 -8.35 10.16
C LEU A 26 -20.10 -8.09 9.06
N LEU A 27 -20.55 -7.74 7.84
CA LEU A 27 -19.66 -7.38 6.73
C LEU A 27 -18.79 -6.16 7.05
N SER A 28 -19.36 -5.12 7.68
CA SER A 28 -18.63 -3.94 8.14
C SER A 28 -17.57 -4.30 9.19
N PHE A 29 -17.91 -5.18 10.15
CA PHE A 29 -16.99 -5.68 11.16
C PHE A 29 -15.85 -6.50 10.55
N TYR A 30 -16.15 -7.46 9.67
CA TYR A 30 -15.15 -8.25 8.95
C TYR A 30 -14.24 -7.36 8.12
N LYS A 31 -14.79 -6.35 7.44
CA LYS A 31 -14.02 -5.36 6.68
C LYS A 31 -13.06 -4.59 7.59
N LYS A 32 -13.52 -4.10 8.75
CA LYS A 32 -12.70 -3.36 9.73
C LYS A 32 -11.60 -4.23 10.36
N VAL A 33 -11.90 -5.48 10.71
CA VAL A 33 -10.92 -6.44 11.24
C VAL A 33 -9.86 -6.75 10.18
N ARG A 34 -10.29 -7.02 8.94
CA ARG A 34 -9.40 -7.26 7.81
C ARG A 34 -8.50 -6.05 7.53
N GLU A 35 -9.07 -4.85 7.50
CA GLU A 35 -8.33 -3.59 7.31
C GLU A 35 -7.26 -3.40 8.40
N LYS A 36 -7.62 -3.62 9.67
CA LYS A 36 -6.68 -3.56 10.80
C LYS A 36 -5.57 -4.61 10.69
N PHE A 37 -5.90 -5.82 10.24
CA PHE A 37 -4.92 -6.89 10.03
C PHE A 37 -3.97 -6.57 8.86
N THR A 38 -4.50 -6.11 7.72
CA THR A 38 -3.68 -5.67 6.59
C THR A 38 -2.81 -4.46 6.93
N PHE A 39 -3.32 -3.53 7.74
CA PHE A 39 -2.56 -2.39 8.23
C PHE A 39 -1.41 -2.84 9.14
N LYS A 40 -1.68 -3.74 10.10
CA LYS A 40 -0.63 -4.30 10.96
C LYS A 40 0.45 -5.01 10.15
N ARG A 41 0.06 -5.85 9.18
CA ARG A 41 1.01 -6.54 8.31
C ARG A 41 1.86 -5.56 7.49
N SER A 42 1.22 -4.58 6.85
CA SER A 42 1.92 -3.55 6.07
C SER A 42 2.86 -2.73 6.95
N GLY A 43 2.47 -2.44 8.20
CA GLY A 43 3.33 -1.77 9.17
C GLY A 43 4.56 -2.59 9.57
N SER A 44 4.44 -3.92 9.68
CA SER A 44 5.59 -4.80 9.91
C SER A 44 6.53 -4.87 8.70
N GLU A 45 5.98 -4.89 7.48
CA GLU A 45 6.75 -4.84 6.23
C GLU A 45 7.49 -3.50 6.08
N MET A 46 6.78 -2.38 6.35
CA MET A 46 7.25 -1.13 6.97
C MET A 46 8.63 -1.18 7.62
N VAL A 47 8.58 -1.64 8.86
CA VAL A 47 9.72 -1.70 9.76
C VAL A 47 10.81 -2.60 9.20
N ALA A 48 10.46 -3.73 8.58
CA ALA A 48 11.44 -4.64 8.00
C ALA A 48 12.29 -3.98 6.89
N VAL A 49 11.68 -3.12 6.06
CA VAL A 49 12.42 -2.35 5.05
C VAL A 49 13.37 -1.37 5.72
N VAL A 50 12.90 -0.59 6.70
CA VAL A 50 13.75 0.36 7.44
C VAL A 50 14.93 -0.35 8.11
N VAL A 51 14.70 -1.50 8.75
CA VAL A 51 15.76 -2.32 9.36
C VAL A 51 16.76 -2.80 8.30
N SER A 52 16.28 -3.26 7.14
CA SER A 52 17.14 -3.73 6.05
C SER A 52 18.01 -2.60 5.47
N VAL A 53 17.46 -1.39 5.37
CA VAL A 53 18.21 -0.17 4.98
C VAL A 53 19.31 0.11 6.00
N MET A 54 18.97 0.13 7.30
CA MET A 54 19.95 0.40 8.37
C MET A 54 21.06 -0.66 8.44
N GLN A 55 20.77 -1.91 8.06
CA GLN A 55 21.76 -2.99 8.00
C GLN A 55 22.63 -2.98 6.74
N SER A 56 22.28 -2.17 5.73
CA SER A 56 22.97 -2.12 4.43
C SER A 56 23.53 -0.73 4.13
N LEU A 57 23.81 0.09 5.15
CA LEU A 57 24.26 1.49 4.97
C LEU A 57 25.59 1.60 4.21
N ASP A 58 26.44 0.59 4.27
CA ASP A 58 27.70 0.51 3.51
C ASP A 58 27.49 0.08 2.05
N GLU A 59 26.27 -0.32 1.67
CA GLU A 59 25.88 -0.83 0.36
C GLU A 59 24.75 0.03 -0.27
N PRO A 60 25.00 1.31 -0.63
CA PRO A 60 23.95 2.22 -1.13
C PRO A 60 23.26 1.71 -2.41
N ASP A 61 23.96 0.98 -3.27
CA ASP A 61 23.39 0.38 -4.48
C ASP A 61 22.34 -0.69 -4.16
N LYS A 62 22.57 -1.47 -3.11
CA LYS A 62 21.63 -2.50 -2.63
C LYS A 62 20.37 -1.86 -2.06
N ILE A 63 20.54 -0.77 -1.29
CA ILE A 63 19.41 0.04 -0.81
C ILE A 63 18.61 0.61 -2.00
N SER A 64 19.31 1.24 -2.95
CA SER A 64 18.68 1.80 -4.16
C SER A 64 17.87 0.76 -4.90
N LYS A 65 18.47 -0.39 -5.21
CA LYS A 65 17.80 -1.47 -5.94
C LYS A 65 16.54 -1.96 -5.22
N MET A 66 16.65 -2.27 -3.92
CA MET A 66 15.52 -2.72 -3.10
C MET A 66 14.38 -1.68 -3.08
N CYS A 67 14.69 -0.41 -2.78
CA CYS A 67 13.69 0.64 -2.74
C CYS A 67 13.03 0.86 -4.12
N GLN A 68 13.81 0.83 -5.19
CA GLN A 68 13.27 0.96 -6.54
C GLN A 68 12.34 -0.20 -6.91
N GLU A 69 12.69 -1.44 -6.57
CA GLU A 69 11.85 -2.61 -6.80
C GLU A 69 10.52 -2.51 -6.04
N ILE A 70 10.56 -2.08 -4.77
CA ILE A 70 9.35 -1.81 -3.97
C ILE A 70 8.49 -0.74 -4.66
N GLY A 71 9.09 0.37 -5.08
CA GLY A 71 8.38 1.44 -5.80
C GLY A 71 7.70 0.93 -7.06
N GLN A 72 8.41 0.15 -7.88
CA GLN A 72 7.88 -0.44 -9.11
C GLN A 72 6.71 -1.40 -8.85
N LEU A 73 6.79 -2.24 -7.81
CA LEU A 73 5.70 -3.14 -7.44
C LEU A 73 4.43 -2.35 -7.08
N HIS A 74 4.61 -1.24 -6.37
CA HIS A 74 3.51 -0.39 -5.91
C HIS A 74 2.88 0.45 -7.03
N ALA A 75 3.57 0.67 -8.15
CA ALA A 75 3.00 1.32 -9.32
C ALA A 75 1.73 0.60 -9.83
N LYS A 76 1.69 -0.74 -9.73
CA LYS A 76 0.53 -1.58 -10.10
C LYS A 76 -0.74 -1.24 -9.32
N TYR A 77 -0.61 -0.62 -8.14
CA TYR A 77 -1.75 -0.24 -7.31
C TYR A 77 -2.31 1.15 -7.63
N ARG A 78 -1.72 1.89 -8.60
CA ARG A 78 -2.23 3.21 -9.02
C ARG A 78 -3.70 3.13 -9.43
N ARG A 79 -4.06 2.23 -10.35
CA ARG A 79 -5.44 2.10 -10.83
C ARG A 79 -6.35 1.38 -9.84
N SER A 80 -5.88 0.24 -9.30
CA SER A 80 -6.73 -0.64 -8.48
C SER A 80 -6.96 -0.15 -7.05
N LYS A 81 -6.08 0.70 -6.52
CA LYS A 81 -6.14 1.21 -5.13
C LYS A 81 -5.98 2.73 -5.02
N GLY A 82 -5.84 3.44 -6.15
CA GLY A 82 -5.67 4.90 -6.14
C GLY A 82 -4.35 5.35 -5.52
N MET A 83 -3.32 4.50 -5.53
CA MET A 83 -2.02 4.87 -4.97
C MET A 83 -1.40 6.03 -5.75
N LYS A 84 -0.96 7.07 -5.06
CA LYS A 84 -0.34 8.28 -5.62
C LYS A 84 1.13 8.36 -5.24
N ILE A 85 1.94 9.02 -6.06
CA ILE A 85 3.36 9.21 -5.79
C ILE A 85 3.61 9.99 -4.49
N ASP A 86 2.77 10.98 -4.19
CA ASP A 86 2.85 11.81 -2.97
C ASP A 86 2.67 11.01 -1.67
N TYR A 87 2.18 9.76 -1.74
CA TYR A 87 2.10 8.90 -0.55
C TYR A 87 3.48 8.49 -0.04
N TRP A 88 4.49 8.48 -0.92
CA TRP A 88 5.88 8.26 -0.50
C TRP A 88 6.43 9.45 0.29
N ASP A 89 6.06 10.68 -0.06
CA ASP A 89 6.46 11.88 0.69
C ASP A 89 5.82 11.85 2.10
N LYS A 90 4.53 11.52 2.19
CA LYS A 90 3.83 11.32 3.48
C LYS A 90 4.44 10.22 4.35
N LEU A 91 4.95 9.15 3.73
CA LEU A 91 5.68 8.10 4.46
C LEU A 91 6.98 8.67 5.05
N GLY A 92 7.73 9.44 4.27
CA GLY A 92 8.96 10.10 4.74
C GLY A 92 8.71 11.07 5.89
N GLU A 93 7.65 11.87 5.81
CA GLU A 93 7.20 12.76 6.88
C GLU A 93 6.88 11.96 8.15
N ALA A 94 6.07 10.91 8.04
CA ALA A 94 5.69 10.08 9.18
C ALA A 94 6.89 9.39 9.86
N ILE A 95 7.85 8.87 9.08
CA ILE A 95 9.08 8.28 9.64
C ILE A 95 9.92 9.36 10.33
N THR A 96 10.07 10.53 9.71
CA THR A 96 10.87 11.63 10.28
C THR A 96 10.26 12.16 11.57
N GLU A 97 8.93 12.32 11.62
CA GLU A 97 8.19 12.71 12.82
C GLU A 97 8.36 11.68 13.93
N THR A 98 8.19 10.39 13.60
CA THR A 98 8.41 9.29 14.56
C THR A 98 9.84 9.33 15.13
N ILE A 99 10.86 9.52 14.30
CA ILE A 99 12.25 9.64 14.78
C ILE A 99 12.39 10.82 15.73
N ARG A 100 11.82 11.99 15.40
CA ARG A 100 11.88 13.18 16.26
C ARG A 100 11.18 12.97 17.60
N GLU A 101 10.02 12.34 17.62
CA GLU A 101 9.27 12.06 18.85
C GLU A 101 10.04 11.13 19.79
N TYR A 102 10.59 10.02 19.24
CA TYR A 102 11.29 9.02 20.03
C TYR A 102 12.72 9.43 20.44
N GLN A 103 13.38 10.29 19.65
CA GLN A 103 14.80 10.65 19.86
C GLN A 103 15.03 12.10 20.29
N GLY A 104 13.99 12.94 20.28
CA GLY A 104 14.10 14.39 20.44
C GLY A 104 14.74 14.88 21.75
N TRP A 105 14.84 14.02 22.77
CA TRP A 105 15.33 14.37 24.10
C TRP A 105 16.66 13.67 24.45
N LYS A 106 17.14 12.75 23.62
CA LYS A 106 18.31 11.90 23.91
C LYS A 106 19.44 11.93 22.87
N ILE A 107 19.21 12.43 21.65
CA ILE A 107 20.18 12.30 20.55
C ILE A 107 20.91 13.61 20.20
N HIS A 108 22.17 13.48 19.76
CA HIS A 108 22.96 14.54 19.14
C HIS A 108 22.31 15.04 17.83
N ARG A 109 22.32 16.36 17.60
CA ARG A 109 21.73 17.00 16.40
C ARG A 109 22.19 16.37 15.07
N GLU A 110 23.42 15.88 15.04
CA GLU A 110 24.03 15.25 13.86
C GLU A 110 23.37 13.91 13.51
N SER A 111 23.01 13.07 14.49
CA SER A 111 22.34 11.80 14.20
C SER A 111 20.94 12.03 13.65
N LEU A 112 20.22 13.05 14.15
CA LEU A 112 18.92 13.44 13.60
C LEU A 112 19.05 13.93 12.14
N ARG A 113 20.10 14.69 11.85
CA ARG A 113 20.41 15.13 10.48
C ARG A 113 20.70 13.94 9.58
N ALA A 114 21.55 13.01 10.01
CA ALA A 114 21.87 11.80 9.25
C ALA A 114 20.64 10.95 8.98
N ALA A 115 19.78 10.74 9.98
CA ALA A 115 18.53 10.02 9.83
C ALA A 115 17.59 10.70 8.81
N THR A 116 17.48 12.02 8.85
CA THR A 116 16.67 12.78 7.89
C THR A 116 17.18 12.58 6.45
N VAL A 117 18.51 12.66 6.25
CA VAL A 117 19.13 12.42 4.93
C VAL A 117 18.85 10.99 4.45
N LEU A 118 18.96 10.00 5.32
CA LEU A 118 18.66 8.61 4.98
C LEU A 118 17.19 8.42 4.59
N VAL A 119 16.25 9.01 5.32
CA VAL A 119 14.83 8.94 5.01
C VAL A 119 14.53 9.58 3.65
N SER A 120 15.07 10.78 3.39
CA SER A 120 14.94 11.43 2.08
C SER A 120 15.47 10.55 0.95
N TYR A 121 16.65 9.97 1.12
CA TYR A 121 17.23 9.05 0.14
C TYR A 121 16.32 7.85 -0.15
N VAL A 122 15.81 7.18 0.89
CA VAL A 122 14.89 6.05 0.74
C VAL A 122 13.63 6.45 -0.03
N VAL A 123 13.02 7.59 0.32
CA VAL A 123 11.82 8.11 -0.35
C VAL A 123 12.09 8.42 -1.82
N ASP A 124 13.22 9.04 -2.14
CA ASP A 124 13.59 9.35 -3.52
C ASP A 124 13.77 8.08 -4.36
N GLN A 125 14.41 7.03 -3.81
CA GLN A 125 14.56 5.74 -4.50
C GLN A 125 13.21 5.04 -4.70
N LEU A 126 12.31 5.07 -3.72
CA LEU A 126 10.94 4.54 -3.83
C LEU A 126 10.16 5.27 -4.94
N ARG A 127 10.24 6.60 -4.98
CA ARG A 127 9.59 7.43 -6.01
C ARG A 127 10.16 7.17 -7.39
N PHE A 128 11.48 7.07 -7.51
CA PHE A 128 12.14 6.75 -8.77
C PHE A 128 11.68 5.39 -9.31
N GLY A 129 11.65 4.37 -8.45
CA GLY A 129 11.08 3.06 -8.79
C GLY A 129 9.63 3.13 -9.23
N TYR A 130 8.79 3.84 -8.48
CA TYR A 130 7.38 4.01 -8.78
C TYR A 130 7.15 4.68 -10.13
N SER A 131 7.85 5.79 -10.42
CA SER A 131 7.79 6.50 -11.69
C SER A 131 8.20 5.61 -12.87
N ARG A 132 9.26 4.81 -12.73
CA ARG A 132 9.66 3.82 -13.75
C ARG A 132 8.58 2.77 -13.95
N GLY A 133 7.99 2.25 -12.87
CA GLY A 133 6.89 1.29 -12.94
C GLY A 133 5.68 1.82 -13.70
N LEU A 134 5.36 3.11 -13.55
CA LEU A 134 4.27 3.76 -14.29
C LEU A 134 4.55 3.90 -15.79
N HIS A 135 5.78 4.24 -16.19
CA HIS A 135 6.14 4.33 -17.61
C HIS A 135 5.98 2.97 -18.31
N VAL A 136 6.42 1.89 -17.65
CA VAL A 136 6.29 0.52 -18.18
C VAL A 136 4.82 0.12 -18.32
N GLN A 137 3.96 0.52 -17.37
CA GLN A 137 2.52 0.24 -17.44
C GLN A 137 1.83 1.00 -18.57
N GLY A 138 2.04 2.32 -18.66
CA GLY A 138 1.45 3.12 -19.74
C GLY A 138 1.85 2.64 -21.15
N SER A 139 3.06 2.08 -21.29
CA SER A 139 3.54 1.49 -22.55
C SER A 139 2.91 0.13 -22.88
N ARG A 140 2.30 -0.57 -21.90
CA ARG A 140 1.58 -1.82 -22.13
C ARG A 140 0.13 -1.56 -22.49
N ASP A 141 -0.50 -0.61 -21.81
CA ASP A 141 -1.90 -0.26 -22.07
C ASP A 141 -2.10 0.26 -23.49
N THR A 142 -1.15 1.05 -24.00
CA THR A 142 -1.15 1.56 -25.38
C THR A 142 -1.04 0.44 -26.42
N LYS A 143 -0.32 -0.64 -26.13
CA LYS A 143 -0.22 -1.79 -27.03
C LYS A 143 -1.46 -2.68 -27.02
N GLU A 144 -2.10 -2.84 -25.84
CA GLU A 144 -3.35 -3.59 -25.73
C GLU A 144 -4.53 -2.87 -26.42
N GLU A 145 -4.48 -1.54 -26.55
CA GLU A 145 -5.45 -0.76 -27.33
C GLU A 145 -5.19 -0.87 -28.85
N GLU A 146 -3.93 -0.92 -29.30
CA GLU A 146 -3.57 -1.05 -30.73
C GLU A 146 -3.77 -2.47 -31.30
N ASP A 147 -3.57 -3.52 -30.50
CA ASP A 147 -3.74 -4.92 -30.92
C ASP A 147 -5.22 -5.41 -30.80
N GLY A 148 -6.11 -4.56 -30.30
CA GLY A 148 -7.53 -4.84 -30.06
C GLY A 148 -8.51 -4.26 -31.09
N GLU A 149 -8.01 -3.50 -32.07
CA GLU A 149 -8.76 -3.00 -33.26
C GLU A 149 -8.51 -3.88 -34.49
#